data_AF-A0A8S4RG65-F1
#
_entry.id   AF-A0A8S4RG65-F1
#
_cell.length_a   1.000
_cell.length_b   1.000
_cell.length_c   1.000
_cell.angle_alpha   90.00
_cell.angle_beta   90.00
_cell.angle_gamma   90.00
#
_symmetry.space_group_name_H-M   'P 1'
#
loop_
_entity.id
_entity.type
_entity.pdbx_description
1 polymer ?
#
loop_
_entity_poly.entity_id
_entity_poly.type
_entity_poly.pdbx_seq_one_letter_code
_entity_poly.pdbx_strand_id
1 'polypeptide(L)'
;MRRAIIVDITIPHDDNLVNAEKEKVSKYLDLAHEITALWNVESTVIVPIVVSVNGLFARSFDLLLKKLSLGCWIKGRIQKAVVLETARIVRSFLTLEP
;
A
#
# COMPACT_ATOMS: atom_id res chain seq x y z
N MET A 1 7.04 -3.08 24.66
CA MET A 1 8.01 -2.27 23.89
C MET A 1 7.28 -1.47 22.82
N ARG A 2 7.80 -0.30 22.43
CA ARG A 2 7.21 0.55 21.38
C ARG A 2 7.77 0.14 20.02
N ARG A 3 6.92 0.12 19.00
CA ARG A 3 7.27 -0.12 17.60
C ARG A 3 6.76 1.04 16.74
N ALA A 4 7.52 1.43 15.74
CA ALA A 4 7.09 2.39 14.73
C ALA A 4 6.67 1.66 13.45
N ILE A 5 5.75 2.25 12.68
CA ILE A 5 5.25 1.67 11.44
C ILE A 5 5.27 2.75 10.36
N ILE A 6 5.95 2.45 9.26
CA ILE A 6 5.92 3.27 8.04
C ILE A 6 4.90 2.62 7.11
N VAL A 7 3.78 3.30 6.88
CA VAL A 7 2.75 2.84 5.95
C VAL A 7 2.81 3.71 4.71
N ASP A 8 2.95 3.09 3.54
CA ASP A 8 2.94 3.78 2.27
C ASP A 8 2.01 3.08 1.28
N ILE A 9 1.15 3.85 0.59
CA ILE A 9 0.05 3.35 -0.24
C ILE A 9 0.33 3.71 -1.71
N THR A 10 0.16 2.78 -2.65
CA THR A 10 0.23 3.08 -4.09
C THR A 10 -0.74 2.25 -4.90
N ILE A 11 -1.13 2.81 -6.05
CA ILE A 11 -2.05 2.22 -7.00
C ILE A 11 -1.38 2.08 -8.38
N PRO A 12 -0.62 0.98 -8.63
CA PRO A 12 0.07 0.78 -9.90
C PRO A 12 -0.81 0.06 -10.93
N HIS A 13 -0.28 -0.09 -12.15
CA HIS A 13 -0.79 -1.08 -13.10
C HIS A 13 -0.59 -2.51 -12.56
N ASP A 14 -1.44 -3.46 -12.99
CA ASP A 14 -1.45 -4.85 -12.51
C ASP A 14 -0.06 -5.51 -12.59
N ASP A 15 0.61 -5.38 -13.73
CA ASP A 15 1.93 -5.97 -13.99
C ASP A 15 3.04 -5.44 -13.06
N ASN A 16 2.85 -4.25 -12.50
CA ASN A 16 3.84 -3.57 -11.68
C ASN A 16 3.66 -3.80 -10.18
N LEU A 17 2.65 -4.57 -9.78
CA LEU A 17 2.26 -4.71 -8.38
C LEU A 17 3.39 -5.24 -7.49
N VAL A 18 4.09 -6.30 -7.93
CA VAL A 18 5.19 -6.90 -7.17
C VAL A 18 6.42 -5.98 -7.14
N ASN A 19 6.71 -5.29 -8.24
CA ASN A 19 7.84 -4.38 -8.32
C ASN A 19 7.63 -3.16 -7.43
N ALA A 20 6.42 -2.59 -7.41
CA ALA A 20 6.06 -1.47 -6.54
C ALA A 20 6.15 -1.84 -5.05
N GLU A 21 5.81 -3.07 -4.67
CA GLU A 21 5.98 -3.53 -3.28
C GLU A 21 7.46 -3.56 -2.88
N LYS A 22 8.32 -4.15 -3.71
CA LYS A 22 9.76 -4.25 -3.46
C LYS A 22 10.44 -2.88 -3.44
N GLU A 23 10.09 -2.02 -4.40
CA GLU A 23 10.62 -0.66 -4.49
C GLU A 23 10.35 0.11 -3.20
N LYS A 24 9.13 0.01 -2.64
CA LYS A 24 8.78 0.68 -1.39
C LYS A 24 9.56 0.15 -0.20
N VAL A 25 9.69 -1.17 -0.07
CA VAL A 25 10.51 -1.74 1.01
C VAL A 25 11.95 -1.23 0.91
N SER A 26 12.52 -1.22 -0.29
CA SER A 26 13.88 -0.72 -0.53
C SER A 26 14.01 0.76 -0.21
N LYS A 27 13.06 1.59 -0.66
CA LYS A 27 13.08 3.05 -0.52
C LYS A 27 13.03 3.51 0.95
N TYR A 28 12.29 2.79 1.79
CA TYR A 28 12.11 3.18 3.20
C TYR A 28 13.03 2.47 4.18
N LEU A 29 13.94 1.61 3.71
CA LEU A 29 14.81 0.81 4.58
C LEU A 29 15.72 1.69 5.45
N ASP A 30 16.40 2.65 4.84
CA ASP A 30 17.30 3.57 5.55
C ASP A 30 16.52 4.43 6.56
N LEU A 31 15.37 4.96 6.15
CA LEU A 31 14.48 5.71 7.03
C LEU A 31 14.00 4.88 8.22
N ALA A 32 13.71 3.59 8.02
CA ALA A 32 13.30 2.71 9.11
C ALA A 32 14.43 2.52 10.14
N HIS A 33 15.68 2.41 9.71
CA HIS A 33 16.82 2.36 10.63
C HIS A 33 16.99 3.66 11.41
N GLU A 34 16.91 4.80 10.72
CA GLU A 34 17.00 6.12 11.36
C GLU A 34 15.89 6.35 12.38
N ILE A 35 14.64 6.07 12.04
CA ILE A 35 13.50 6.19 12.97
C ILE A 35 13.69 5.29 14.19
N THR A 36 14.18 4.06 13.99
CA THR A 36 14.42 3.12 15.09
C THR A 36 15.41 3.70 16.10
N ALA A 37 16.53 4.26 15.61
CA ALA A 37 17.55 4.89 16.44
C ALA A 37 17.06 6.20 17.08
N LEU A 38 16.48 7.11 16.29
CA LEU A 38 16.07 8.45 16.72
C LEU A 38 14.93 8.41 17.74
N TRP A 39 13.97 7.51 17.58
CA TRP A 39 12.81 7.41 18.46
C TRP A 39 13.00 6.40 19.60
N ASN A 40 14.16 5.74 19.66
CA ASN A 40 14.50 4.72 20.65
C ASN A 40 13.39 3.66 20.78
N VAL A 41 12.92 3.16 19.63
CA VAL A 41 11.92 2.08 19.53
C VAL A 41 12.62 0.75 19.26
N GLU A 42 11.96 -0.36 19.57
CA GLU A 42 12.55 -1.70 19.37
C GLU A 42 12.75 -2.01 17.88
N SER A 43 11.79 -1.59 17.04
CA SER A 43 11.84 -1.79 15.60
C SER A 43 10.91 -0.82 14.88
N THR A 44 11.27 -0.52 13.64
CA THR A 44 10.41 0.17 12.67
C THR A 44 10.07 -0.80 11.54
N VAL A 45 8.78 -0.99 11.28
CA VAL A 45 8.28 -1.92 10.25
C VAL A 45 7.74 -1.15 9.06
N ILE A 46 8.21 -1.51 7.86
CA ILE A 46 7.69 -0.96 6.60
C ILE A 46 6.51 -1.82 6.14
N VAL A 47 5.39 -1.18 5.85
CA VAL A 47 4.16 -1.81 5.38
C VAL A 47 3.72 -1.16 4.07
N PRO A 48 4.14 -1.72 2.92
CA PRO A 48 3.71 -1.22 1.61
C PRO A 48 2.31 -1.73 1.28
N ILE A 49 1.32 -0.83 1.24
CA ILE A 49 -0.03 -1.15 0.77
C ILE A 49 -0.08 -0.90 -0.74
N VAL A 50 0.00 -1.97 -1.53
CA VAL A 50 -0.03 -1.90 -2.99
C VAL A 50 -1.32 -2.56 -3.48
N VAL A 51 -2.13 -1.80 -4.21
CA VAL A 51 -3.40 -2.27 -4.79
C VAL A 51 -3.46 -1.80 -6.24
N SER A 52 -3.61 -2.69 -7.21
CA SER A 52 -3.61 -2.26 -8.60
C SER A 52 -4.84 -1.41 -8.95
N VAL A 53 -4.80 -0.70 -10.07
CA VAL A 53 -5.94 0.07 -10.61
C VAL A 53 -7.23 -0.75 -10.77
N ASN A 54 -7.10 -2.06 -11.00
CA ASN A 54 -8.21 -3.01 -11.11
C ASN A 54 -8.62 -3.64 -9.76
N GLY A 55 -7.99 -3.22 -8.67
CA GLY A 55 -8.25 -3.72 -7.32
C GLY A 55 -7.56 -5.06 -7.01
N LEU A 56 -6.47 -5.42 -7.71
CA LEU A 56 -5.71 -6.61 -7.38
C LEU A 56 -4.77 -6.34 -6.21
N PHE A 57 -4.51 -7.37 -5.40
CA PHE A 57 -3.52 -7.35 -4.34
C PHE A 57 -2.49 -8.45 -4.57
N ALA A 58 -1.26 -8.25 -4.06
CA ALA A 58 -0.30 -9.33 -3.92
C ALA A 58 -0.78 -10.35 -2.89
N ARG A 59 -0.33 -11.60 -3.03
CA ARG A 59 -0.55 -12.66 -2.03
C ARG A 59 0.04 -12.29 -0.66
N SER A 60 1.09 -11.46 -0.62
CA SER A 60 1.71 -10.94 0.60
C SER A 60 0.80 -10.00 1.39
N PHE A 61 -0.26 -9.45 0.78
CA PHE A 61 -1.11 -8.45 1.43
C PHE A 61 -1.79 -8.98 2.71
N ASP A 62 -2.15 -10.26 2.76
CA ASP A 62 -2.70 -10.86 3.99
C ASP A 62 -1.71 -10.84 5.16
N LEU A 63 -0.43 -11.02 4.88
CA LEU A 63 0.63 -10.94 5.89
C LEU A 63 0.77 -9.50 6.39
N LEU A 64 0.64 -8.52 5.50
CA LEU A 64 0.69 -7.10 5.86
C LEU A 64 -0.49 -6.69 6.75
N LEU A 65 -1.71 -7.16 6.44
CA LEU A 65 -2.88 -6.93 7.30
C LEU A 65 -2.71 -7.55 8.68
N LYS A 66 -2.16 -8.77 8.76
CA LYS A 66 -1.83 -9.41 10.04
C LYS A 66 -0.81 -8.60 10.85
N LYS A 67 0.24 -8.06 10.20
CA LYS A 67 1.24 -7.20 10.85
C LYS A 67 0.61 -5.92 11.44
N LEU A 68 -0.40 -5.37 10.77
CA LEU A 68 -1.16 -4.20 11.23
C LEU A 68 -2.32 -4.55 12.17
N SER A 69 -2.54 -5.84 12.49
CA SER A 69 -3.70 -6.31 13.25
C SER A 69 -5.04 -5.87 12.66
N LEU A 70 -5.13 -5.80 11.32
CA LEU A 70 -6.33 -5.42 10.59
C LEU A 70 -7.12 -6.64 10.13
N GLY A 71 -8.46 -6.52 10.16
CA GLY A 71 -9.36 -7.57 9.69
C GLY A 71 -9.43 -7.68 8.17
N CYS A 72 -9.77 -8.86 7.65
CA CYS A 72 -9.86 -9.12 6.21
C CYS A 72 -10.92 -8.27 5.48
N TRP A 73 -11.93 -7.76 6.20
CA TRP A 73 -12.97 -6.88 5.67
C TRP A 73 -12.41 -5.58 5.06
N ILE A 74 -11.22 -5.16 5.46
CA ILE A 74 -10.60 -3.94 4.93
C ILE A 74 -10.20 -4.07 3.46
N LYS A 75 -9.89 -5.30 3.00
CA LYS A 75 -9.57 -5.58 1.59
C LYS A 75 -10.67 -5.11 0.67
N GLY A 76 -11.90 -5.50 0.98
CA GLY A 76 -13.07 -5.15 0.16
C GLY A 76 -13.33 -3.64 0.14
N ARG A 77 -13.05 -2.92 1.24
CA ARG A 77 -13.16 -1.46 1.26
C ARG A 77 -12.11 -0.77 0.39
N ILE A 78 -10.86 -1.22 0.48
CA ILE A 78 -9.76 -0.68 -0.34
C ILE A 78 -10.04 -0.95 -1.82
N GLN A 79 -10.39 -2.19 -2.18
CA GLN A 79 -10.74 -2.55 -3.57
C GLN A 79 -11.88 -1.71 -4.12
N LYS A 80 -12.96 -1.58 -3.33
CA LYS A 80 -14.10 -0.76 -3.73
C LYS A 80 -13.69 0.69 -3.97
N ALA A 81 -12.90 1.28 -3.08
CA ALA A 81 -12.45 2.66 -3.23
C ALA A 81 -11.60 2.84 -4.51
N VAL A 82 -10.65 1.94 -4.76
CA VAL A 82 -9.77 2.00 -5.93
C VAL A 82 -10.56 1.83 -7.22
N VAL A 83 -11.40 0.80 -7.33
CA VAL A 83 -12.17 0.52 -8.55
C VAL A 83 -13.15 1.67 -8.86
N LEU A 84 -13.82 2.22 -7.84
CA LEU A 84 -14.71 3.36 -8.03
C LEU A 84 -13.96 4.60 -8.51
N GLU A 85 -12.79 4.87 -7.96
CA GLU A 85 -11.99 6.04 -8.33
C GLU A 85 -11.39 5.88 -9.74
N THR A 86 -10.85 4.70 -10.07
CA THR A 86 -10.39 4.36 -11.42
C THR A 86 -11.54 4.55 -12.43
N ALA A 87 -12.73 4.02 -12.15
CA ALA A 87 -13.90 4.18 -13.02
C ALA A 87 -14.35 5.64 -13.14
N ARG A 88 -14.24 6.44 -12.07
CA ARG A 88 -14.53 7.87 -12.09
C ARG A 88 -13.58 8.62 -13.01
N ILE A 89 -12.28 8.34 -12.91
CA ILE A 89 -11.25 8.95 -13.77
C ILE A 89 -11.49 8.58 -15.23
N VAL A 90 -11.69 7.30 -15.54
CA VAL A 90 -11.97 6.84 -16.90
C VAL A 90 -13.24 7.47 -17.46
N ARG A 91 -14.33 7.51 -16.67
CA ARG A 91 -15.57 8.17 -17.10
C ARG A 91 -15.36 9.65 -17.38
N SER A 92 -14.64 10.36 -16.49
CA SER A 92 -14.32 11.77 -16.70
C SER A 92 -13.56 11.98 -17.99
N PHE A 93 -12.56 11.14 -18.27
CA PHE A 93 -11.78 11.22 -19.50
C PHE A 93 -12.64 10.97 -20.75
N LEU A 94 -13.49 9.94 -20.73
CA LEU A 94 -14.36 9.59 -21.86
C LEU A 94 -15.52 10.57 -22.09
N THR A 95 -15.91 11.33 -21.05
CA THR A 95 -17.01 12.32 -21.13
C THR A 95 -16.49 13.71 -21.53
N LEU A 96 -15.17 13.94 -21.49
CA LEU A 96 -14.58 15.13 -22.10
C LEU A 96 -14.67 14.97 -23.61
N GLU A 97 -15.70 15.57 -24.24
CA GLU A 97 -15.71 15.79 -25.69
C GLU A 97 -14.52 16.70 -26.08
N PRO A 98 -13.94 16.52 -27.28
CA PRO A 98 -12.82 17.34 -27.77
C PRO A 98 -13.20 18.82 -27.97
#